data_AF-A0A917MPK1-F1
#
_entry.id   AF-A0A917MPK1-F1
#
_cell.length_a   1.000
_cell.length_b   1.000
_cell.length_c   1.000
_cell.angle_alpha   90.00
_cell.angle_beta   90.00
_cell.angle_gamma   90.00
#
_symmetry.space_group_name_H-M   'P 1'
#
loop_
_entity.id
_entity.type
_entity.pdbx_description
1 polymer ?
#
loop_
_entity_poly.entity_id
_entity_poly.type
_entity_poly.pdbx_seq_one_letter_code
_entity_poly.pdbx_strand_id
1 'polypeptide(L)'
;MSEGHQLIIYTDGSSRGNPGPGGYGAILMWGEKVKELSAGYRRTTNNRMELLAVIVALETLTKRGIPVTIFTDSQYVVNSIEKKWVDGWIKNDFKGGKKNKDLWTRFYKLSKEFQIKMRWVKGHADNPYNNRCDVLATQAADGKNLQIDYGYEQEN
;
A
#
# COMPACT_ATOMS: atom_id res chain seq x y z
N MET A 1 22.97 15.72 18.17
CA MET A 1 21.90 14.72 18.03
C MET A 1 21.35 14.92 16.63
N SER A 2 21.57 13.98 15.70
CA SER A 2 20.97 14.10 14.37
C SER A 2 19.46 14.09 14.56
N GLU A 3 18.77 15.14 14.13
CA GLU A 3 17.33 15.08 13.87
C GLU A 3 17.14 13.95 12.86
N GLY A 4 16.76 12.78 13.37
CA GLY A 4 16.50 11.62 12.54
C GLY A 4 15.35 11.99 11.63
N HIS A 5 15.65 12.22 10.35
CA HIS A 5 14.63 12.54 9.37
C HIS A 5 13.65 11.37 9.33
N GLN A 6 12.41 11.64 9.71
CA GLN A 6 11.35 10.64 9.70
C GLN A 6 10.89 10.44 8.26
N LEU A 7 10.85 9.19 7.80
CA LEU A 7 10.25 8.86 6.51
C LEU A 7 8.74 8.78 6.68
N ILE A 8 8.03 9.68 6.01
CA ILE A 8 6.56 9.72 5.99
C ILE A 8 6.09 9.23 4.63
N ILE A 9 5.12 8.32 4.63
CA ILE A 9 4.52 7.79 3.42
C ILE A 9 3.01 7.98 3.51
N TYR A 10 2.40 8.49 2.44
CA TYR A 10 0.96 8.46 2.22
C TYR A 10 0.65 7.45 1.13
N THR A 11 -0.42 6.68 1.29
CA THR A 11 -0.81 5.66 0.32
C THR A 11 -2.30 5.58 0.18
N ASP A 12 -2.75 5.38 -1.05
CA ASP A 12 -4.16 5.16 -1.40
C ASP A 12 -4.27 4.16 -2.56
N GLY A 13 -5.43 3.52 -2.68
CA GLY A 13 -5.75 2.54 -3.70
C GLY A 13 -7.19 2.71 -4.19
N SER A 14 -7.37 2.67 -5.51
CA SER A 14 -8.65 2.88 -6.17
C SER A 14 -8.94 1.75 -7.16
N SER A 15 -10.21 1.40 -7.33
CA SER A 15 -10.65 0.41 -8.32
C SER A 15 -12.02 0.79 -8.91
N ARG A 16 -12.11 0.80 -10.24
CA ARG A 16 -13.33 0.99 -11.02
C ARG A 16 -14.11 -0.31 -11.08
N GLY A 17 -14.84 -0.59 -10.01
CA GLY A 17 -15.52 -1.87 -9.79
C GLY A 17 -14.66 -2.82 -8.95
N ASN A 18 -15.26 -3.94 -8.50
CA ASN A 18 -14.63 -4.88 -7.57
C ASN A 18 -14.97 -6.34 -7.94
N PRO A 19 -14.32 -6.92 -8.96
CA PRO A 19 -13.10 -6.46 -9.62
C PRO A 19 -13.31 -5.50 -10.80
N GLY A 20 -12.26 -4.76 -11.16
CA GLY A 20 -12.20 -3.92 -12.37
C GLY A 20 -10.83 -3.26 -12.54
N PRO A 21 -10.65 -2.33 -13.50
CA PRO A 21 -9.44 -1.54 -13.61
C PRO A 21 -9.16 -0.80 -12.30
N GLY A 22 -7.94 -0.87 -11.79
CA GLY A 22 -7.58 -0.23 -10.52
C GLY A 22 -6.18 0.34 -10.54
N GLY A 23 -5.84 1.15 -9.56
CA GLY A 23 -4.53 1.78 -9.46
C GLY A 23 -4.19 2.10 -8.03
N TYR A 24 -2.90 2.27 -7.76
CA TYR A 24 -2.41 2.75 -6.48
C TYR A 24 -1.73 4.11 -6.64
N GLY A 25 -1.70 4.87 -5.55
CA GLY A 25 -0.95 6.10 -5.40
C GLY A 25 -0.17 6.06 -4.09
N ALA A 26 1.09 6.49 -4.12
CA ALA A 26 1.89 6.64 -2.92
C ALA A 26 2.79 7.88 -3.01
N ILE A 27 2.95 8.58 -1.88
CA ILE A 27 3.84 9.74 -1.75
C ILE A 27 4.80 9.47 -0.62
N LEU A 28 6.09 9.54 -0.90
CA LEU A 28 7.17 9.34 0.06
C LEU A 28 7.84 10.67 0.34
N MET A 29 8.00 11.01 1.62
CA MET A 29 8.56 12.27 2.08
C MET A 29 9.73 12.03 3.03
N TRP A 30 10.88 12.60 2.69
CA TRP A 30 12.10 12.59 3.52
C TRP A 30 12.68 13.99 3.60
N GLY A 31 12.46 14.69 4.72
CA GLY A 31 12.76 16.12 4.82
C GLY A 31 12.02 16.88 3.72
N GLU A 32 12.75 17.61 2.88
CA GLU A 32 12.19 18.36 1.74
C GLU A 32 11.99 17.52 0.47
N LYS A 33 12.50 16.28 0.44
CA LYS A 33 12.41 15.42 -0.74
C LYS A 33 11.06 14.72 -0.78
N VAL A 34 10.33 14.90 -1.87
CA VAL A 34 9.05 14.25 -2.14
C VAL A 34 9.17 13.37 -3.38
N LYS A 35 8.64 12.15 -3.31
CA LYS A 35 8.56 11.23 -4.45
C LYS A 35 7.15 10.67 -4.55
N GLU A 36 6.54 10.82 -5.73
CA GLU A 36 5.24 10.23 -6.05
C GLU A 36 5.41 8.92 -6.82
N LEU A 37 4.56 7.94 -6.54
CA LEU A 37 4.50 6.64 -7.20
C LEU A 37 3.05 6.33 -7.56
N SER A 38 2.83 5.81 -8.76
CA SER A 38 1.51 5.36 -9.20
C SER A 38 1.62 4.34 -10.33
N ALA A 39 0.75 3.34 -10.33
CA ALA A 39 0.58 2.44 -11.47
C ALA A 39 -0.85 1.90 -11.52
N GLY A 40 -1.32 1.64 -12.74
CA GLY A 40 -2.64 1.09 -13.03
C GLY A 40 -2.58 -0.37 -13.43
N TYR A 41 -3.64 -1.11 -13.15
CA TYR A 41 -3.83 -2.53 -13.38
C TYR A 41 -5.19 -2.78 -14.04
N ARG A 42 -5.21 -3.66 -15.04
CA ARG A 42 -6.39 -3.85 -15.90
C ARG A 42 -7.57 -4.50 -15.19
N ARG A 43 -7.29 -5.36 -14.20
CA ARG A 43 -8.29 -6.12 -13.45
C ARG A 43 -7.75 -6.46 -12.08
N THR A 44 -8.26 -5.78 -11.05
CA THR A 44 -7.85 -5.95 -9.64
C THR A 44 -9.01 -5.56 -8.72
N THR A 45 -8.74 -5.35 -7.42
CA THR A 45 -9.73 -4.95 -6.40
C THR A 45 -9.18 -3.79 -5.57
N ASN A 46 -10.07 -3.03 -4.90
CA ASN A 46 -9.66 -1.91 -4.05
C ASN A 46 -8.64 -2.33 -2.98
N ASN A 47 -8.97 -3.39 -2.23
CA ASN A 47 -8.11 -3.90 -1.15
C ASN A 47 -6.73 -4.37 -1.64
N ARG A 48 -6.62 -4.82 -2.90
CA ARG A 48 -5.32 -5.17 -3.50
C ARG A 48 -4.50 -3.92 -3.80
N MET A 49 -5.12 -2.89 -4.36
CA MET A 49 -4.44 -1.63 -4.65
C MET A 49 -4.00 -0.90 -3.39
N GLU A 50 -4.84 -0.84 -2.37
CA GLU A 50 -4.49 -0.26 -1.06
C GLU A 50 -3.25 -0.93 -0.46
N LEU A 51 -3.21 -2.27 -0.48
CA LEU A 51 -2.07 -3.03 0.04
C LEU A 51 -0.83 -2.91 -0.86
N LEU A 52 -1.00 -2.91 -2.17
CA LEU A 52 0.09 -2.78 -3.13
C LEU A 52 0.76 -1.40 -3.04
N ALA A 53 0.00 -0.34 -2.79
CA ALA A 53 0.52 1.01 -2.55
C ALA A 53 1.59 1.01 -1.44
N VAL A 54 1.27 0.36 -0.31
CA VAL A 54 2.17 0.22 0.84
C VAL A 54 3.41 -0.60 0.47
N ILE A 55 3.23 -1.72 -0.22
CA ILE A 55 4.32 -2.62 -0.63
C ILE A 55 5.32 -1.89 -1.53
N VAL A 56 4.84 -1.26 -2.61
CA VAL A 56 5.69 -0.58 -3.58
C VAL A 56 6.43 0.61 -2.96
N ALA A 57 5.77 1.33 -2.05
CA ALA A 57 6.42 2.41 -1.32
C ALA A 57 7.60 1.90 -0.47
N LEU A 58 7.42 0.77 0.23
CA LEU A 58 8.49 0.15 1.03
C LEU A 58 9.63 -0.41 0.15
N GLU A 59 9.31 -1.02 -0.99
CA GLU A 59 10.31 -1.57 -1.91
C GLU A 59 11.19 -0.50 -2.56
N THR A 60 10.64 0.70 -2.73
CA THR A 60 11.38 1.83 -3.29
C THR A 60 12.47 2.34 -2.34
N LEU A 61 12.39 2.01 -1.05
CA LEU A 61 13.37 2.43 -0.07
C LEU A 61 14.67 1.66 -0.27
N THR A 62 15.79 2.38 -0.28
CA THR A 62 17.13 1.79 -0.39
C THR A 62 17.82 1.64 0.96
N LYS A 63 17.42 2.43 1.97
CA LYS A 63 17.98 2.39 3.32
C LYS A 63 17.09 1.58 4.26
N ARG A 64 17.71 0.76 5.12
CA ARG A 64 17.04 -0.05 6.14
C ARG A 64 17.22 0.54 7.54
N GLY A 65 16.37 0.14 8.48
CA GLY A 65 16.46 0.56 9.87
C GLY A 65 15.98 1.99 10.18
N ILE A 66 15.39 2.69 9.21
CA ILE A 66 14.76 3.99 9.47
C ILE A 66 13.29 3.78 9.87
N PRO A 67 12.81 4.47 10.91
CA PRO A 67 11.38 4.48 11.24
C PRO A 67 10.54 5.03 10.08
N VAL A 68 9.56 4.24 9.64
CA VAL A 68 8.64 4.59 8.55
C VAL A 68 7.26 4.79 9.13
N THR A 69 6.65 5.95 8.88
CA THR A 69 5.25 6.20 9.24
C THR A 69 4.40 6.22 7.98
N ILE A 70 3.44 5.31 7.90
CA ILE A 70 2.57 5.15 6.73
C ILE A 70 1.16 5.59 7.10
N PHE A 71 0.66 6.57 6.37
CA PHE A 71 -0.71 7.06 6.45
C PHE A 71 -1.54 6.46 5.32
N THR A 72 -2.66 5.85 5.68
CA THR A 72 -3.60 5.26 4.72
C THR A 72 -5.01 5.33 5.31
N ASP A 73 -6.01 5.45 4.46
CA ASP A 73 -7.42 5.39 4.82
C ASP A 73 -7.99 3.96 4.84
N SER A 74 -7.21 2.98 4.38
CA SER A 74 -7.54 1.57 4.47
C SER A 74 -7.46 1.06 5.90
N GLN A 75 -8.61 1.05 6.59
CA GLN A 75 -8.74 0.36 7.88
C GLN A 75 -8.37 -1.11 7.78
N TYR A 76 -8.61 -1.73 6.62
CA TYR A 76 -8.25 -3.12 6.37
C TYR A 76 -6.74 -3.32 6.50
N VAL A 77 -5.94 -2.51 5.81
CA VAL A 77 -4.47 -2.60 5.84
C VAL A 77 -3.95 -2.25 7.24
N VAL A 78 -4.41 -1.15 7.83
CA VAL A 78 -3.97 -0.71 9.17
C VAL A 78 -4.24 -1.77 10.22
N ASN A 79 -5.47 -2.28 10.31
CA ASN A 79 -5.83 -3.29 11.31
C ASN A 79 -5.05 -4.58 11.11
N SER A 80 -4.85 -5.02 9.86
CA SER A 80 -4.13 -6.25 9.57
C SER A 80 -2.67 -6.20 10.05
N ILE A 81 -2.03 -5.04 9.90
CA ILE A 81 -0.63 -4.82 10.30
C ILE A 81 -0.51 -4.56 11.80
N GLU A 82 -1.22 -3.57 12.34
CA GLU A 82 -1.10 -3.16 13.74
C GLU A 82 -1.58 -4.26 14.71
N LYS A 83 -2.64 -4.99 14.36
CA LYS A 83 -3.13 -6.11 15.17
C LYS A 83 -2.39 -7.43 14.90
N LYS A 84 -1.33 -7.40 14.08
CA LYS A 84 -0.49 -8.55 13.72
C LYS A 84 -1.28 -9.76 13.19
N TRP A 85 -2.38 -9.52 12.48
CA TRP A 85 -3.17 -10.59 11.87
C TRP A 85 -2.37 -11.32 10.78
N VAL A 86 -1.51 -10.58 10.07
CA VAL A 86 -0.62 -11.11 9.04
C VAL A 86 0.26 -12.24 9.58
N ASP A 87 0.78 -12.12 10.81
CA ASP A 87 1.61 -13.15 11.43
C ASP A 87 0.86 -14.48 11.58
N GLY A 88 -0.41 -14.39 12.00
CA GLY A 88 -1.30 -15.55 12.12
C GLY A 88 -1.63 -16.18 10.76
N TRP A 89 -1.87 -15.36 9.74
CA TRP A 89 -2.12 -15.85 8.38
C TRP A 89 -0.90 -16.54 7.79
N ILE A 90 0.30 -15.97 7.95
CA ILE A 90 1.55 -16.58 7.49
C ILE A 90 1.82 -17.89 8.21
N LYS A 91 1.67 -17.92 9.55
CA LYS A 91 1.90 -19.12 10.35
C LYS A 91 0.98 -20.29 9.96
N ASN A 92 -0.26 -19.98 9.61
CA ASN A 92 -1.25 -20.99 9.21
C ASN A 92 -1.33 -21.18 7.69
N ASP A 93 -0.38 -20.66 6.91
CA ASP A 93 -0.36 -20.73 5.44
C ASP A 93 -1.67 -20.26 4.78
N PHE A 94 -2.34 -19.27 5.38
CA PHE A 94 -3.62 -18.72 4.95
C PHE A 94 -4.77 -19.76 4.91
N LYS A 95 -4.67 -20.83 5.71
CA LYS A 95 -5.77 -21.77 5.94
C LYS A 95 -7.02 -21.01 6.37
N GLY A 96 -8.11 -21.21 5.62
CA GLY A 96 -9.36 -20.44 5.77
C GLY A 96 -9.71 -19.54 4.57
N GLY A 97 -8.97 -19.64 3.46
CA GLY A 97 -9.34 -18.97 2.20
C GLY A 97 -9.12 -17.46 2.23
N LYS A 98 -8.13 -16.99 3.01
CA LYS A 98 -7.84 -15.57 3.10
C LYS A 98 -7.30 -15.06 1.75
N LYS A 99 -7.99 -14.07 1.18
CA LYS A 99 -7.64 -13.43 -0.10
C LYS A 99 -6.33 -12.62 -0.02
N ASN A 100 -5.71 -12.40 -1.18
CA ASN A 100 -4.50 -11.60 -1.37
C ASN A 100 -3.27 -12.18 -0.66
N LYS A 101 -3.14 -13.51 -0.68
CA LYS A 101 -2.03 -14.24 -0.04
C LYS A 101 -0.69 -13.77 -0.59
N ASP A 102 -0.59 -13.63 -1.91
CA ASP A 102 0.58 -13.14 -2.63
C ASP A 102 1.09 -11.79 -2.09
N LEU A 103 0.21 -10.80 -1.96
CA LEU A 103 0.55 -9.47 -1.47
C LEU A 103 0.91 -9.48 0.01
N TRP A 104 0.17 -10.22 0.84
CA TRP A 104 0.50 -10.32 2.27
C TRP A 104 1.82 -11.02 2.53
N THR A 105 2.14 -12.07 1.78
CA THR A 105 3.46 -12.72 1.84
C THR A 105 4.57 -11.79 1.41
N ARG A 106 4.36 -10.99 0.34
CA ARG A 106 5.32 -9.97 -0.11
C ARG A 106 5.53 -8.89 0.95
N PHE A 107 4.45 -8.33 1.51
CA PHE A 107 4.51 -7.35 2.59
C PHE A 107 5.23 -7.91 3.82
N TYR A 108 4.90 -9.12 4.26
CA TYR A 108 5.47 -9.72 5.48
C TYR A 108 7.00 -9.90 5.41
N LYS A 109 7.54 -10.16 4.22
CA LYS A 109 9.01 -10.22 4.02
C LYS A 109 9.63 -8.83 4.20
N LEU A 110 9.05 -7.82 3.56
CA LEU A 110 9.52 -6.44 3.62
C LEU A 110 9.39 -5.86 5.04
N SER A 111 8.28 -6.14 5.74
CA SER A 111 8.01 -5.58 7.06
C SER A 111 9.02 -6.00 8.12
N LYS A 112 9.82 -7.05 7.87
CA LYS A 112 10.92 -7.45 8.76
C LYS A 112 12.15 -6.54 8.64
N GLU A 113 12.28 -5.82 7.54
CA GLU A 113 13.44 -4.96 7.25
C GLU A 113 13.25 -3.51 7.71
N PHE A 114 12.01 -3.13 8.10
CA PHE A 114 11.63 -1.76 8.43
C PHE A 114 10.88 -1.68 9.76
N GLN A 115 11.06 -0.58 10.49
CA GLN A 115 10.24 -0.24 11.64
C GLN A 115 9.02 0.54 11.17
N ILE A 116 7.94 -0.16 10.83
CA ILE A 116 6.72 0.41 10.27
C ILE A 116 5.76 0.82 11.38
N LYS A 117 5.22 2.03 11.29
CA LYS A 117 4.12 2.52 12.11
C LYS A 117 2.96 2.93 11.21
N MET A 118 1.81 2.31 11.36
CA MET A 118 0.62 2.66 10.58
C MET A 118 -0.18 3.76 11.27
N ARG A 119 -0.72 4.67 10.48
CA ARG A 119 -1.66 5.70 10.91
C ARG A 119 -2.87 5.66 10.01
N TRP A 120 -4.01 5.25 10.57
CA TRP A 120 -5.27 5.39 9.86
C TRP A 120 -5.64 6.87 9.76
N VAL A 121 -5.98 7.31 8.55
CA VAL A 121 -6.60 8.62 8.31
C VAL A 121 -8.00 8.42 7.79
N LYS A 122 -8.89 9.36 8.08
CA LYS A 122 -10.23 9.31 7.49
C LYS A 122 -10.12 9.69 6.02
N GLY A 123 -10.57 8.82 5.11
CA GLY A 123 -10.63 9.10 3.67
C GLY A 123 -11.42 10.38 3.39
N HIS A 124 -10.96 11.16 2.41
CA HIS A 124 -11.53 12.45 1.99
C HIS A 124 -11.60 13.56 3.07
N ALA A 125 -10.79 13.48 4.14
CA ALA A 125 -10.59 14.59 5.07
C ALA A 125 -9.42 15.52 4.63
N ASP A 126 -9.19 16.61 5.36
CA ASP A 126 -8.27 17.75 5.09
C ASP A 126 -6.77 17.42 4.88
N ASN A 127 -6.39 16.17 4.61
CA ASN A 127 -5.02 15.79 4.32
C ASN A 127 -4.74 15.92 2.81
N PRO A 128 -4.00 16.96 2.37
CA PRO A 128 -3.72 17.18 0.96
C PRO A 128 -2.89 16.04 0.33
N TYR A 129 -2.06 15.34 1.11
CA TYR A 129 -1.24 14.25 0.60
C TYR A 129 -2.05 12.98 0.38
N ASN A 130 -3.04 12.70 1.22
CA ASN A 130 -3.95 11.57 0.97
C ASN A 130 -4.81 11.85 -0.27
N ASN A 131 -5.35 13.06 -0.39
CA ASN A 131 -6.11 13.47 -1.58
C ASN A 131 -5.25 13.39 -2.85
N ARG A 132 -3.96 13.72 -2.75
CA ARG A 132 -3.02 13.55 -3.86
C ARG A 132 -2.79 12.07 -4.20
N CYS A 133 -2.73 11.17 -3.21
CA CYS A 133 -2.65 9.73 -3.46
C CYS A 133 -3.92 9.19 -4.13
N ASP A 134 -5.11 9.63 -3.72
CA ASP A 134 -6.38 9.28 -4.39
C ASP A 134 -6.35 9.69 -5.87
N VAL A 135 -5.96 10.94 -6.15
CA VAL A 135 -5.83 11.44 -7.53
C VAL A 135 -4.86 10.58 -8.33
N LEU A 136 -3.70 10.23 -7.78
CA LEU A 136 -2.71 9.38 -8.44
C LEU A 136 -3.27 7.97 -8.71
N ALA A 137 -3.94 7.36 -7.73
CA ALA A 137 -4.55 6.04 -7.84
C ALA A 137 -5.65 6.00 -8.91
N THR A 138 -6.55 6.99 -8.85
CA THR A 138 -7.67 7.17 -9.77
C THR A 138 -7.18 7.43 -11.20
N GLN A 139 -6.21 8.34 -11.40
CA GLN A 139 -5.63 8.60 -12.72
C GLN A 139 -4.94 7.36 -13.30
N ALA A 140 -4.26 6.59 -12.45
CA ALA A 140 -3.61 5.36 -12.87
C ALA A 140 -4.63 4.28 -13.27
N ALA A 141 -5.73 4.14 -12.53
CA ALA A 141 -6.82 3.22 -12.83
C ALA A 141 -7.54 3.55 -14.16
N ASP A 142 -7.71 4.85 -14.45
CA ASP A 142 -8.37 5.35 -15.67
C ASP A 142 -7.41 5.46 -16.87
N GLY A 143 -6.12 5.19 -16.66
CA GLY A 143 -5.07 5.27 -17.66
C GLY A 143 -5.16 4.17 -18.74
N LYS A 144 -4.42 4.34 -19.84
CA LYS A 144 -4.36 3.36 -20.94
C LYS A 144 -3.30 2.27 -20.73
N ASN A 145 -2.26 2.56 -19.94
CA ASN A 145 -1.12 1.67 -19.71
C ASN A 145 -1.36 0.81 -18.46
N LEU A 146 -2.34 -0.09 -18.54
CA LEU A 146 -2.76 -0.92 -17.43
C LEU A 146 -1.96 -2.24 -17.39
N GLN A 147 -1.27 -2.47 -16.28
CA GLN A 147 -0.50 -3.68 -16.04
C GLN A 147 -1.42 -4.88 -15.71
N ILE A 148 -0.87 -6.08 -15.77
CA ILE A 148 -1.57 -7.31 -15.36
C ILE A 148 -1.35 -7.52 -13.87
N ASP A 149 -2.43 -7.68 -13.10
CA ASP A 149 -2.34 -8.10 -11.70
C ASP A 149 -2.30 -9.63 -11.66
N TYR A 150 -1.12 -10.20 -11.88
CA TYR A 150 -0.94 -11.65 -11.94
C TYR A 150 -1.42 -12.36 -10.68
N GLY A 151 -1.27 -11.76 -9.50
CA GLY A 151 -1.76 -12.36 -8.26
C GLY A 151 -3.27 -12.43 -8.18
N TYR A 152 -3.98 -11.45 -8.76
CA TYR A 152 -5.44 -11.50 -8.85
C TYR A 152 -5.92 -12.48 -9.93
N GLU A 153 -5.35 -12.40 -11.13
CA GLU A 153 -5.78 -13.14 -12.32
C GLU A 153 -5.32 -14.61 -12.35
N GLN A 154 -4.39 -15.03 -11.50
CA GLN A 154 -4.04 -16.46 -11.35
C GLN A 154 -4.88 -17.16 -10.29
N GLU A 155 -5.39 -16.41 -9.30
CA GLU A 155 -6.22 -16.95 -8.22
C GLU A 155 -7.73 -17.00 -8.58
N ASN A 156 -8.15 -16.40 -9.70
CA ASN A 156 -9.56 -16.29 -10.15
C ASN A 156 -9.68 -16.46 -11.66
#